data_AF-A0A955M7F5-F1
#
_entry.id   AF-A0A955M7F5-F1
#
_cell.length_a   1.000
_cell.length_b   1.000
_cell.length_c   1.000
_cell.angle_alpha   90.00
_cell.angle_beta   90.00
_cell.angle_gamma   90.00
#
_symmetry.space_group_name_H-M   'P 1'
#
loop_
_entity.id
_entity.type
_entity.pdbx_description
1 polymer ?
#
loop_
_entity_poly.entity_id
_entity_poly.type
_entity_poly.pdbx_seq_one_letter_code
_entity_poly.pdbx_strand_id
1 'polypeptide(L)'
;MSAETPQESSSAAHRAYAQHAGPVAFALVTVSDTRTESTDENGRYLKERIAALGHTVDSAHIVRDEARDIEAILAALQEGGARIIIFNGGTGIASRDRTFDVISRRLDKTLPGFGELFRMLSYEQVGAAAMLSRATAGTSQGKVIISVPGSPQAVRLAWEKLIAPECAHFAWELTR
;
A
#
# COMPACT_ATOMS: atom_id res chain seq x y z
N MET A 1 -6.01 -44.82 16.97
CA MET A 1 -5.25 -43.55 16.95
C MET A 1 -5.43 -42.93 15.58
N SER A 2 -6.50 -42.19 15.41
CA SER A 2 -6.77 -41.48 14.16
C SER A 2 -6.04 -40.15 14.24
N ALA A 3 -5.04 -39.96 13.38
CA ALA A 3 -4.35 -38.69 13.25
C ALA A 3 -5.33 -37.65 12.68
N GLU A 4 -5.62 -36.62 13.46
CA GLU A 4 -6.34 -35.44 12.98
C GLU A 4 -5.48 -34.77 11.89
N THR A 5 -6.03 -34.68 10.68
CA THR A 5 -5.47 -33.88 9.60
C THR A 5 -5.46 -32.41 10.04
N PRO A 6 -4.34 -31.67 9.91
CA PRO A 6 -4.32 -30.25 10.26
C PRO A 6 -5.28 -29.51 9.34
N GLN A 7 -6.25 -28.81 9.92
CA GLN A 7 -7.14 -27.92 9.21
C GLN A 7 -6.32 -26.69 8.77
N GLU A 8 -5.76 -26.73 7.55
CA GLU A 8 -5.10 -25.59 6.92
C GLU A 8 -6.02 -24.37 7.02
N SER A 9 -5.53 -23.25 7.56
CA SER A 9 -6.34 -22.05 7.71
C SER A 9 -6.83 -21.58 6.34
N SER A 10 -8.10 -21.17 6.22
CA SER A 10 -8.69 -20.71 4.95
C SER A 10 -7.84 -19.64 4.24
N SER A 11 -7.10 -18.82 4.99
CA SER A 11 -6.15 -17.83 4.47
C SER A 11 -4.93 -18.42 3.75
N ALA A 12 -4.42 -19.59 4.16
CA ALA A 12 -3.31 -20.25 3.47
C ALA A 12 -3.75 -20.82 2.12
N ALA A 13 -4.91 -21.48 2.08
CA ALA A 13 -5.51 -22.00 0.85
C ALA A 13 -5.88 -20.87 -0.13
N HIS A 14 -6.41 -19.75 0.36
CA HIS A 14 -6.72 -18.58 -0.49
C HIS A 14 -5.46 -17.94 -1.08
N ARG A 15 -4.36 -17.85 -0.33
CA ARG A 15 -3.07 -17.34 -0.85
C ARG A 15 -2.51 -18.20 -1.97
N ALA A 16 -2.62 -19.53 -1.87
CA ALA A 16 -2.20 -20.45 -2.92
C ALA A 16 -3.04 -20.31 -4.20
N TYR A 17 -4.35 -20.05 -4.08
CA TYR A 17 -5.23 -19.83 -5.23
C TYR A 17 -5.02 -18.45 -5.87
N ALA A 18 -4.77 -17.41 -5.09
CA ALA A 18 -4.50 -16.07 -5.60
C ALA A 18 -3.21 -16.01 -6.45
N GLN A 19 -2.23 -16.87 -6.18
CA GLN A 19 -1.04 -17.03 -7.04
C GLN A 19 -1.36 -17.53 -8.46
N HIS A 20 -2.55 -18.10 -8.68
CA HIS A 20 -3.02 -18.56 -10.00
C HIS A 20 -3.85 -17.50 -10.73
N ALA A 21 -4.15 -16.34 -10.12
CA ALA A 21 -4.99 -15.29 -10.70
C ALA A 21 -4.23 -14.34 -11.66
N GLY A 22 -2.97 -14.63 -11.96
CA GLY A 22 -2.12 -13.81 -12.84
C GLY A 22 -1.52 -12.57 -12.13
N PRO A 23 -0.76 -11.74 -12.87
CA PRO A 23 -0.11 -10.56 -12.32
C PRO A 23 -1.12 -9.54 -11.75
N VAL A 24 -0.85 -9.02 -10.55
CA VAL A 24 -1.59 -7.88 -10.00
C VAL A 24 -1.01 -6.58 -10.56
N ALA A 25 -1.87 -5.70 -11.06
CA ALA A 25 -1.49 -4.39 -11.56
C ALA A 25 -1.47 -3.34 -10.43
N PHE A 26 -0.35 -2.62 -10.32
CA PHE A 26 -0.13 -1.57 -9.34
C PHE A 26 -0.05 -0.19 -9.98
N ALA A 27 -0.46 0.84 -9.24
CA ALA A 27 -0.10 2.22 -9.49
C ALA A 27 0.65 2.79 -8.29
N LEU A 28 1.71 3.56 -8.55
CA LEU A 28 2.54 4.17 -7.52
C LEU A 28 2.38 5.69 -7.54
N VAL A 29 2.24 6.30 -6.37
CA VAL A 29 2.21 7.76 -6.21
C VAL A 29 3.19 8.16 -5.12
N THR A 30 4.21 8.91 -5.50
CA THR A 30 5.13 9.56 -4.56
C THR A 30 4.65 10.98 -4.32
N VAL A 31 4.27 11.28 -3.08
CA VAL A 31 3.81 12.62 -2.68
C VAL A 31 5.00 13.39 -2.11
N SER A 32 5.50 14.36 -2.86
CA SER A 32 6.68 15.13 -2.48
C SER A 32 6.78 16.45 -3.24
N ASP A 33 7.28 17.49 -2.57
CA ASP A 33 7.59 18.77 -3.20
C ASP A 33 8.99 18.85 -3.82
N THR A 34 9.85 17.90 -3.49
CA THR A 34 11.29 17.96 -3.82
C THR A 34 11.77 16.78 -4.62
N ARG A 35 11.09 15.63 -4.55
CA ARG A 35 11.46 14.46 -5.37
C ARG A 35 11.18 14.73 -6.85
N THR A 36 12.02 14.12 -7.65
CA THR A 36 11.98 14.05 -9.11
C THR A 36 12.07 12.58 -9.50
N GLU A 37 11.84 12.25 -10.77
CA GLU A 37 12.00 10.87 -11.26
C GLU A 37 13.39 10.28 -10.96
N SER A 38 14.44 11.10 -11.08
CA SER A 38 15.82 10.68 -10.80
C SER A 38 16.10 10.46 -9.31
N THR A 39 15.37 11.14 -8.43
CA THR A 39 15.60 11.10 -6.99
C THR A 39 14.56 10.27 -6.24
N ASP A 40 13.51 9.76 -6.90
CA ASP A 40 12.49 8.92 -6.29
C ASP A 40 12.98 7.47 -6.06
N GLU A 41 13.73 7.29 -4.99
CA GLU A 41 14.23 5.99 -4.53
C GLU A 41 13.11 5.04 -4.11
N ASN A 42 12.00 5.56 -3.56
CA ASN A 42 10.87 4.74 -3.12
C ASN A 42 10.12 4.16 -4.32
N GLY A 43 9.83 5.00 -5.32
CA GLY A 43 9.21 4.57 -6.57
C GLY A 43 10.08 3.53 -7.29
N ARG A 44 11.40 3.73 -7.33
CA ARG A 44 12.34 2.75 -7.90
C ARG A 44 12.33 1.42 -7.13
N TYR A 45 12.47 1.47 -5.81
CA TYR A 45 12.42 0.29 -4.95
C TYR A 45 11.14 -0.51 -5.13
N LEU A 46 9.97 0.15 -5.12
CA LEU A 46 8.68 -0.52 -5.28
C LEU A 46 8.54 -1.16 -6.67
N LYS A 47 8.95 -0.47 -7.75
CA LYS A 47 8.92 -1.04 -9.11
C LYS A 47 9.73 -2.34 -9.19
N GLU A 48 10.96 -2.34 -8.67
CA GLU A 48 11.83 -3.51 -8.67
C GLU A 48 11.21 -4.67 -7.88
N ARG A 49 10.63 -4.38 -6.70
CA ARG A 49 10.06 -5.42 -5.84
C ARG A 49 8.74 -5.98 -6.35
N ILE A 50 7.89 -5.15 -6.93
CA ILE A 50 6.64 -5.58 -7.58
C ILE A 50 6.98 -6.50 -8.76
N ALA A 51 7.92 -6.10 -9.61
CA ALA A 51 8.38 -6.93 -10.73
C ALA A 51 8.99 -8.25 -10.26
N ALA A 52 9.77 -8.24 -9.17
CA ALA A 52 10.37 -9.46 -8.60
C ALA A 52 9.33 -10.48 -8.10
N LEU A 53 8.09 -10.06 -7.81
CA LEU A 53 6.98 -10.95 -7.47
C LEU A 53 6.12 -11.35 -8.68
N GLY A 54 6.51 -10.97 -9.91
CA GLY A 54 5.75 -11.26 -11.13
C GLY A 54 4.51 -10.38 -11.30
N HIS A 55 4.47 -9.23 -10.64
CA HIS A 55 3.39 -8.24 -10.75
C HIS A 55 3.81 -7.06 -11.65
N THR A 56 2.86 -6.19 -12.02
CA THR A 56 3.13 -5.06 -12.93
C THR A 56 2.92 -3.72 -12.25
N VAL A 57 3.65 -2.69 -12.70
CA VAL A 57 3.38 -1.28 -12.36
C VAL A 57 2.89 -0.59 -13.62
N ASP A 58 1.59 -0.31 -13.69
CA ASP A 58 0.96 0.28 -14.87
C ASP A 58 1.32 1.77 -15.01
N SER A 59 1.46 2.45 -13.88
CA SER A 59 1.87 3.85 -13.85
C SER A 59 2.54 4.23 -12.53
N ALA A 60 3.40 5.23 -12.59
CA ALA A 60 4.05 5.82 -11.43
C ALA A 60 4.05 7.34 -11.57
N HIS A 61 3.66 8.04 -10.51
CA HIS A 61 3.45 9.49 -10.52
C HIS A 61 4.17 10.14 -9.35
N ILE A 62 4.64 11.37 -9.54
CA ILE A 62 5.11 12.23 -8.46
C ILE A 62 4.19 13.44 -8.42
N VAL A 63 3.56 13.70 -7.27
CA VAL A 63 2.62 14.81 -7.08
C VAL A 63 3.03 15.65 -5.88
N ARG A 64 2.60 16.92 -5.86
CA ARG A 64 2.79 17.81 -4.72
C ARG A 64 1.96 17.35 -3.52
N ASP A 65 2.39 17.74 -2.32
CA ASP A 65 1.67 17.47 -1.07
C ASP A 65 0.48 18.41 -0.88
N GLU A 66 -0.38 18.43 -1.90
CA GLU A 66 -1.56 19.28 -1.98
C GLU A 66 -2.80 18.39 -2.10
N ALA A 67 -3.83 18.68 -1.30
CA ALA A 67 -5.01 17.84 -1.25
C ALA A 67 -5.66 17.67 -2.63
N ARG A 68 -5.71 18.76 -3.42
CA ARG A 68 -6.24 18.75 -4.78
C ARG A 68 -5.47 17.80 -5.70
N ASP A 69 -4.14 17.81 -5.63
CA ASP A 69 -3.30 17.01 -6.52
C ASP A 69 -3.40 15.52 -6.17
N ILE A 70 -3.43 15.21 -4.86
CA ILE A 70 -3.62 13.85 -4.34
C ILE A 70 -5.01 13.31 -4.70
N GLU A 71 -6.05 14.13 -4.58
CA GLU A 71 -7.42 13.75 -4.97
C GLU A 71 -7.56 13.54 -6.48
N ALA A 72 -6.97 14.42 -7.29
CA ALA A 72 -7.02 14.32 -8.74
C ALA A 72 -6.32 13.06 -9.25
N ILE A 73 -5.11 12.77 -8.74
CA ILE A 73 -4.41 11.55 -9.15
C ILE A 73 -5.11 10.29 -8.65
N LEU A 74 -5.67 10.30 -7.44
CA LEU A 74 -6.44 9.17 -6.94
C LEU A 74 -7.65 8.88 -7.86
N ALA A 75 -8.42 9.89 -8.22
CA ALA A 75 -9.57 9.73 -9.10
C ALA A 75 -9.17 9.16 -10.47
N ALA A 76 -8.11 9.70 -11.09
CA ALA A 76 -7.60 9.18 -12.36
C ALA A 76 -7.15 7.70 -12.26
N LEU A 77 -6.49 7.33 -11.16
CA LEU A 77 -6.05 5.94 -10.94
C LEU A 77 -7.21 5.00 -10.61
N GLN A 78 -8.30 5.50 -10.04
CA GLN A 78 -9.52 4.73 -9.83
C GLN A 78 -10.23 4.39 -11.16
N GLU A 79 -10.13 5.24 -12.17
CA GLU A 79 -10.65 4.94 -13.51
C GLU A 79 -9.71 4.03 -14.33
N GLY A 80 -8.44 3.90 -13.93
CA GLY A 80 -7.43 3.07 -14.61
C GLY A 80 -7.51 1.56 -14.34
N GLY A 81 -6.54 0.81 -14.87
CA GLY A 81 -6.48 -0.66 -14.74
C GLY A 81 -5.91 -1.19 -13.41
N ALA A 82 -5.20 -0.34 -12.64
CA ALA A 82 -4.54 -0.78 -11.42
C ALA A 82 -5.53 -1.30 -10.37
N ARG A 83 -5.18 -2.44 -9.75
CA ARG A 83 -5.94 -3.09 -8.67
C ARG A 83 -5.49 -2.59 -7.29
N ILE A 84 -4.21 -2.24 -7.17
CA ILE A 84 -3.60 -1.73 -5.93
C ILE A 84 -2.94 -0.38 -6.22
N ILE A 85 -3.26 0.63 -5.43
CA ILE A 85 -2.69 1.98 -5.52
C ILE A 85 -1.89 2.26 -4.25
N ILE A 86 -0.60 2.57 -4.37
CA ILE A 86 0.29 2.86 -3.24
C ILE A 86 0.72 4.32 -3.28
N PHE A 87 0.33 5.08 -2.26
CA PHE A 87 0.83 6.41 -1.97
C PHE A 87 1.98 6.32 -0.96
N ASN A 88 3.09 7.00 -1.22
CA ASN A 88 4.19 7.16 -0.26
C ASN A 88 4.56 8.65 -0.09
N GLY A 89 4.63 9.13 1.15
CA GLY A 89 4.90 10.55 1.46
C GLY A 89 3.65 11.34 1.87
N GLY A 90 3.86 12.55 2.39
CA GLY A 90 2.79 13.48 2.80
C GLY A 90 1.92 13.02 3.98
N THR A 91 2.40 12.08 4.80
CA THR A 91 1.64 11.50 5.93
C THR A 91 2.10 11.95 7.32
N GLY A 92 3.03 12.90 7.44
CA GLY A 92 3.50 13.40 8.74
C GLY A 92 2.42 14.16 9.52
N ILE A 93 2.78 14.71 10.68
CA ILE A 93 1.86 15.50 11.53
C ILE A 93 1.91 17.01 11.23
N ALA A 94 2.73 17.46 10.28
CA ALA A 94 2.84 18.86 9.96
C ALA A 94 1.55 19.36 9.29
N SER A 95 1.24 20.65 9.41
CA SER A 95 0.04 21.25 8.82
C SER A 95 -0.07 21.09 7.30
N ARG A 96 1.07 20.85 6.64
CA ARG A 96 1.20 20.60 5.21
C ARG A 96 0.93 19.16 4.80
N ASP A 97 1.06 18.17 5.69
CA ASP A 97 0.94 16.75 5.35
C ASP A 97 -0.52 16.38 5.07
N ARG A 98 -0.89 16.18 3.80
CA ARG A 98 -2.30 15.97 3.41
C ARG A 98 -2.67 14.53 3.11
N THR A 99 -1.72 13.69 2.73
CA THR A 99 -1.98 12.38 2.11
C THR A 99 -2.81 11.46 3.00
N PHE A 100 -2.46 11.31 4.29
CA PHE A 100 -3.23 10.42 5.16
C PHE A 100 -4.70 10.85 5.27
N ASP A 101 -4.97 12.15 5.44
CA ASP A 101 -6.33 12.65 5.64
C ASP A 101 -7.16 12.55 4.37
N VAL A 102 -6.55 12.86 3.21
CA VAL A 102 -7.19 12.72 1.90
C VAL A 102 -7.52 11.25 1.64
N ILE A 103 -6.55 10.35 1.76
CA ILE A 103 -6.74 8.93 1.47
C ILE A 103 -7.77 8.33 2.43
N SER A 104 -7.64 8.58 3.74
CA SER A 104 -8.56 8.00 4.74
C SER A 104 -10.03 8.37 4.50
N ARG A 105 -10.30 9.60 4.03
CA ARG A 105 -11.68 10.04 3.71
C ARG A 105 -12.25 9.40 2.45
N ARG A 106 -11.40 8.87 1.58
CA ARG A 106 -11.78 8.29 0.28
C ARG A 106 -11.98 6.78 0.33
N LEU A 107 -11.69 6.11 1.46
CA LEU A 107 -11.86 4.67 1.61
C LEU A 107 -13.34 4.34 1.87
N ASP A 108 -13.91 3.42 1.09
CA ASP A 108 -15.25 2.87 1.33
C ASP A 108 -15.24 1.93 2.54
N LYS A 109 -14.17 1.16 2.68
CA LYS A 109 -13.91 0.28 3.83
C LYS A 109 -12.46 0.40 4.25
N THR A 110 -12.24 0.86 5.48
CA THR A 110 -10.90 0.94 6.05
C THR A 110 -10.44 -0.43 6.52
N LEU A 111 -9.15 -0.73 6.34
CA LEU A 111 -8.45 -1.87 6.91
C LEU A 111 -7.61 -1.39 8.11
N PRO A 112 -8.21 -1.19 9.30
CA PRO A 112 -7.53 -0.56 10.43
C PRO A 112 -6.26 -1.32 10.86
N GLY A 113 -6.29 -2.65 10.74
CA GLY A 113 -5.16 -3.53 11.03
C GLY A 113 -3.88 -3.18 10.25
N PHE A 114 -3.97 -2.58 9.05
CA PHE A 114 -2.77 -2.17 8.32
C PHE A 114 -1.99 -1.09 9.07
N GLY A 115 -2.66 -0.01 9.50
CA GLY A 115 -2.03 1.08 10.23
C GLY A 115 -1.58 0.65 11.63
N GLU A 116 -2.34 -0.23 12.28
CA GLU A 116 -2.00 -0.81 13.59
C GLU A 116 -0.74 -1.66 13.53
N LEU A 117 -0.71 -2.65 12.63
CA LEU A 117 0.46 -3.50 12.44
C LEU A 117 1.67 -2.70 11.96
N PHE A 118 1.47 -1.74 11.05
CA PHE A 118 2.55 -0.86 10.60
C PHE A 118 3.19 -0.11 11.78
N ARG A 119 2.39 0.49 12.67
CA ARG A 119 2.92 1.19 13.85
C ARG A 119 3.56 0.24 14.86
N MET A 120 3.00 -0.95 15.07
CA MET A 120 3.59 -1.97 15.95
C MET A 120 4.98 -2.39 15.44
N LEU A 121 5.09 -2.74 14.16
CA LEU A 121 6.37 -3.10 13.54
C LEU A 121 7.35 -1.91 13.49
N SER A 122 6.84 -0.69 13.27
CA SER A 122 7.67 0.51 13.31
C SER A 122 8.20 0.78 14.71
N TYR A 123 7.44 0.49 15.76
CA TYR A 123 7.86 0.67 17.15
C TYR A 123 9.10 -0.17 17.47
N GLU A 124 9.21 -1.38 16.91
CA GLU A 124 10.41 -2.20 17.05
C GLU A 124 11.66 -1.56 16.42
N GLN A 125 11.49 -0.69 15.42
CA GLN A 125 12.59 -0.04 14.70
C GLN A 125 12.94 1.35 15.24
N VAL A 126 11.93 2.17 15.55
CA VAL A 126 12.09 3.59 15.89
C VAL A 126 11.50 3.97 17.25
N GLY A 127 11.03 2.99 18.02
CA GLY A 127 10.45 3.20 19.34
C GLY A 127 9.23 4.13 19.31
N ALA A 128 9.13 5.01 20.30
CA ALA A 128 8.00 5.92 20.48
C ALA A 128 7.71 6.83 19.26
N ALA A 129 8.70 7.08 18.38
CA ALA A 129 8.48 7.84 17.15
C ALA A 129 7.45 7.19 16.22
N ALA A 130 7.24 5.88 16.32
CA ALA A 130 6.21 5.16 15.58
C ALA A 130 4.79 5.68 15.86
N MET A 131 4.55 6.27 17.04
CA MET A 131 3.27 6.91 17.38
C MET A 131 2.90 8.03 16.41
N LEU A 132 3.89 8.72 15.82
CA LEU A 132 3.67 9.82 14.88
C LEU A 132 3.41 9.33 13.45
N SER A 133 3.62 8.04 13.19
CA SER A 133 3.47 7.49 11.84
C SER A 133 2.00 7.32 11.49
N ARG A 134 1.56 8.03 10.44
CA ARG A 134 0.23 7.86 9.87
C ARG A 134 0.33 7.02 8.59
N ALA A 135 -0.15 5.79 8.68
CA ALA A 135 -0.29 4.85 7.56
C ALA A 135 -1.72 4.32 7.57
N THR A 136 -2.32 4.13 6.39
CA THR A 136 -3.68 3.62 6.25
C THR A 136 -3.79 2.74 5.00
N ALA A 137 -4.74 1.82 5.01
CA ALA A 137 -5.13 1.07 3.84
C ALA A 137 -6.63 0.81 3.87
N GLY A 138 -7.21 0.57 2.71
CA GLY A 138 -8.61 0.24 2.58
C GLY A 138 -9.02 -0.05 1.15
N THR A 139 -10.31 -0.30 0.97
CA THR A 139 -10.89 -0.48 -0.35
C THR A 139 -11.64 0.77 -0.76
N SER A 140 -11.55 1.14 -2.03
CA SER A 140 -12.46 2.12 -2.63
C SER A 140 -12.67 1.80 -4.11
N GLN A 141 -13.93 1.83 -4.57
CA GLN A 141 -14.30 1.58 -5.98
C GLN A 141 -13.69 0.29 -6.56
N GLY A 142 -13.75 -0.80 -5.78
CA GLY A 142 -13.24 -2.10 -6.22
C GLY A 142 -11.71 -2.19 -6.31
N LYS A 143 -10.96 -1.29 -5.66
CA LYS A 143 -9.49 -1.26 -5.60
C LYS A 143 -8.99 -1.22 -4.18
N VAL A 144 -7.75 -1.66 -3.95
CA VAL A 144 -7.04 -1.43 -2.69
C VAL A 144 -6.22 -0.16 -2.80
N ILE A 145 -6.37 0.74 -1.82
CA ILE A 145 -5.58 1.96 -1.69
C ILE A 145 -4.78 1.86 -0.40
N ILE A 146 -3.49 2.15 -0.49
CA ILE A 146 -2.53 2.08 0.61
C ILE A 146 -1.78 3.41 0.66
N SER A 147 -1.65 4.00 1.85
CA SER A 147 -0.87 5.20 2.10
C SER A 147 0.13 4.95 3.23
N VAL A 148 1.41 5.21 2.96
CA VAL A 148 2.51 4.99 3.90
C VAL A 148 3.42 6.22 3.98
N PRO A 149 4.18 6.40 5.08
CA PRO A 149 5.19 7.45 5.16
C PRO A 149 6.24 7.38 4.05
N GLY A 150 6.78 8.53 3.67
CA GLY A 150 7.71 8.66 2.54
C GLY A 150 9.18 8.33 2.84
N SER A 151 9.51 7.87 4.04
CA SER A 151 10.89 7.44 4.32
C SER A 151 11.18 6.08 3.67
N PRO A 152 12.38 5.85 3.10
CA PRO A 152 12.72 4.57 2.49
C PRO A 152 12.56 3.37 3.43
N GLN A 153 12.79 3.58 4.73
CA GLN A 153 12.62 2.56 5.76
C GLN A 153 11.14 2.20 5.97
N ALA A 154 10.25 3.21 6.02
CA ALA A 154 8.81 2.98 6.15
C ALA A 154 8.23 2.28 4.92
N VAL A 155 8.62 2.69 3.72
CA VAL A 155 8.19 2.05 2.47
C VAL A 155 8.63 0.59 2.42
N ARG A 156 9.91 0.32 2.77
CA ARG A 156 10.44 -1.04 2.85
C ARG A 156 9.67 -1.89 3.87
N LEU A 157 9.45 -1.36 5.07
CA LEU A 157 8.74 -2.07 6.13
C LEU A 157 7.32 -2.45 5.69
N ALA A 158 6.57 -1.47 5.18
CA ALA A 158 5.21 -1.70 4.72
C ALA A 158 5.18 -2.73 3.58
N TRP A 159 6.07 -2.59 2.60
CA TRP A 159 6.15 -3.53 1.48
C TRP A 159 6.47 -4.95 1.96
N GLU A 160 7.60 -5.14 2.65
CA GLU A 160 8.12 -6.46 2.96
C GLU A 160 7.28 -7.20 4.01
N LYS A 161 6.69 -6.49 4.98
CA LYS A 161 5.97 -7.12 6.10
C LYS A 161 4.46 -7.19 5.92
N LEU A 162 3.87 -6.30 5.12
CA LEU A 162 2.40 -6.16 5.06
C LEU A 162 1.85 -6.30 3.64
N ILE A 163 2.45 -5.63 2.65
CA ILE A 163 1.87 -5.55 1.30
C ILE A 163 2.23 -6.78 0.47
N ALA A 164 3.53 -7.08 0.33
CA ALA A 164 4.01 -8.19 -0.50
C ALA A 164 3.38 -9.55 -0.12
N PRO A 165 3.25 -9.91 1.18
CA PRO A 165 2.67 -11.20 1.56
C PRO A 165 1.18 -11.35 1.20
N GLU A 166 0.45 -10.24 1.06
CA GLU A 166 -1.02 -10.24 0.93
C GLU A 166 -1.53 -9.64 -0.38
N CYS A 167 -0.67 -9.06 -1.23
CA CYS A 167 -1.11 -8.31 -2.42
C CYS A 167 -1.93 -9.13 -3.42
N ALA A 168 -1.61 -10.41 -3.63
CA ALA A 168 -2.42 -11.30 -4.46
C ALA A 168 -3.80 -11.56 -3.83
N HIS A 169 -3.85 -11.76 -2.51
CA HIS A 169 -5.10 -12.00 -1.80
C HIS A 169 -6.02 -10.77 -1.82
N PHE A 170 -5.45 -9.58 -1.60
CA PHE A 170 -6.15 -8.29 -1.71
C PHE A 170 -6.81 -8.10 -3.08
N ALA A 171 -6.08 -8.36 -4.16
CA ALA A 171 -6.58 -8.17 -5.51
C ALA A 171 -7.74 -9.12 -5.84
N TRP A 172 -7.66 -10.36 -5.35
CA TRP A 172 -8.68 -11.40 -5.53
C TRP A 172 -9.95 -11.15 -4.72
N GLU A 173 -9.83 -10.78 -3.44
CA GLU A 173 -10.99 -10.57 -2.55
C GLU A 173 -11.96 -9.52 -3.11
N LEU A 174 -11.42 -8.54 -3.85
CA LEU A 174 -12.17 -7.49 -4.54
C LEU A 174 -12.85 -7.92 -5.85
N THR A 175 -12.64 -9.15 -6.32
CA THR A 175 -13.28 -9.70 -7.53
C THR A 175 -14.41 -10.70 -7.24
N ARG A 176 -14.69 -10.95 -5.96
CA ARG A 176 -15.79 -11.81 -5.51
C ARG A 176 -17.13 -11.09 -5.45
#